data_AF-A0A529WS38-F1
#
_entry.id   AF-A0A529WS38-F1
#
_cell.length_a   1.000
_cell.length_b   1.000
_cell.length_c   1.000
_cell.angle_alpha   90.00
_cell.angle_beta   90.00
_cell.angle_gamma   90.00
#
_symmetry.space_group_name_H-M   'P 1'
#
loop_
_entity.id
_entity.type
_entity.pdbx_description
1 polymer ?
#
loop_
_entity_poly.entity_id
_entity_poly.type
_entity_poly.pdbx_seq_one_letter_code
_entity_poly.pdbx_strand_id
1 'polypeptide(L)'
;FRGVPNFAPEILRRVRLGDAMKAKKLKEALHQMAEEGVVQLFSPEDGSPAIVGVVGALQLDVLKERLNIEYTLPVDFEMSRFSVCRWISADDKAEVQRFIESHRGDIARDLDNDPVFLAQHAFSLNYEAERWKAIRFTAVKDYQVRDKAA
;
A
#
# COMPACT_ATOMS: atom_id res chain seq x y z
N PHE A 1 -1.13 -23.36 -8.54
CA PHE A 1 -1.65 -22.13 -9.14
C PHE A 1 -0.71 -20.99 -8.80
N ARG A 2 -0.13 -20.30 -9.79
CA ARG A 2 0.59 -19.02 -9.56
C ARG A 2 -0.51 -18.00 -9.20
N GLY A 3 -0.44 -17.37 -8.03
CA GLY A 3 -1.50 -16.47 -7.56
C GLY A 3 -1.79 -15.33 -8.54
N VAL A 4 -2.93 -14.67 -8.39
CA VAL A 4 -3.29 -13.50 -9.20
C VAL A 4 -2.32 -12.36 -8.87
N PRO A 5 -1.69 -11.70 -9.86
CA PRO A 5 -0.78 -10.60 -9.61
C PRO A 5 -1.50 -9.41 -8.96
N ASN A 6 -0.76 -8.65 -8.15
CA ASN A 6 -1.24 -7.37 -7.63
C ASN A 6 -0.97 -6.27 -8.66
N PHE A 7 -2.00 -5.49 -8.96
CA PHE A 7 -1.91 -4.33 -9.85
C PHE A 7 -1.88 -3.07 -9.01
N ALA A 8 -1.09 -2.07 -9.41
CA ALA A 8 -1.07 -0.80 -8.71
C ALA A 8 -2.50 -0.22 -8.63
N PRO A 9 -2.93 0.26 -7.46
CA PRO A 9 -4.27 0.80 -7.28
C PRO A 9 -4.45 2.09 -8.08
N GLU A 10 -5.69 2.32 -8.53
CA GLU A 10 -6.11 3.56 -9.19
C GLU A 10 -6.53 4.63 -8.16
N ILE A 11 -7.00 4.19 -6.99
CA ILE A 11 -7.49 5.07 -5.93
C ILE A 11 -6.75 4.75 -4.64
N LEU A 12 -6.10 5.77 -4.08
CA LEU A 12 -5.47 5.72 -2.77
C LEU A 12 -6.29 6.56 -1.77
N ARG A 13 -6.57 6.00 -0.60
CA ARG A 13 -7.24 6.69 0.51
C ARG A 13 -6.55 6.42 1.83
N ARG A 14 -6.47 7.44 2.67
CA ARG A 14 -6.03 7.27 4.05
C ARG A 14 -7.21 6.80 4.89
N VAL A 15 -6.98 5.80 5.74
CA VAL A 15 -8.00 5.35 6.69
C VAL A 15 -8.05 6.30 7.88
N ARG A 16 -9.23 6.83 8.17
CA ARG A 16 -9.51 7.66 9.34
C ARG A 16 -10.32 6.84 10.35
N LEU A 17 -9.78 6.75 11.56
CA LEU A 17 -10.45 6.11 12.69
C LEU A 17 -10.87 7.18 13.69
N GLY A 18 -12.15 7.24 14.04
CA GLY A 18 -12.66 8.20 15.02
C GLY A 18 -12.20 7.90 16.47
N ASP A 19 -11.98 6.62 16.79
CA ASP A 19 -11.61 6.15 18.13
C ASP A 19 -10.19 5.58 18.14
N ALA A 20 -9.23 6.34 18.69
CA ALA A 20 -7.83 5.95 18.76
C ALA A 20 -7.59 4.66 19.55
N MET A 21 -8.48 4.30 20.50
CA MET A 21 -8.36 3.06 21.28
C MET A 21 -8.53 1.80 20.42
N LYS A 22 -9.15 1.94 19.24
CA LYS A 22 -9.40 0.83 18.31
C LYS A 22 -8.30 0.67 17.25
N ALA A 23 -7.22 1.45 17.29
CA ALA A 23 -6.18 1.46 16.26
C ALA A 23 -5.55 0.08 16.01
N LYS A 24 -5.29 -0.69 17.08
CA LYS A 24 -4.75 -2.06 16.96
C LYS A 24 -5.73 -2.99 16.24
N LYS A 25 -7.01 -2.97 16.66
CA LYS A 25 -8.07 -3.77 16.04
C LYS A 25 -8.26 -3.40 14.56
N LEU A 26 -8.18 -2.10 14.23
CA LEU A 26 -8.24 -1.64 12.85
C LEU A 26 -7.09 -2.19 12.01
N LYS A 27 -5.87 -2.15 12.52
CA LYS A 27 -4.71 -2.70 11.82
C LYS A 27 -4.91 -4.20 11.50
N GLU A 28 -5.38 -4.97 12.46
CA GLU A 28 -5.67 -6.40 12.29
C GLU A 28 -6.79 -6.63 11.27
N ALA A 29 -7.89 -5.87 11.36
CA ALA A 29 -9.01 -5.98 10.42
C ALA A 29 -8.61 -5.62 8.98
N LEU A 30 -7.88 -4.51 8.78
CA LEU A 30 -7.39 -4.10 7.46
C LEU A 30 -6.44 -5.14 6.84
N HIS A 31 -5.62 -5.78 7.67
CA HIS A 31 -4.73 -6.85 7.22
C HIS A 31 -5.54 -8.03 6.67
N GLN A 32 -6.57 -8.47 7.39
CA GLN A 32 -7.43 -9.56 6.94
C GLN A 32 -8.19 -9.18 5.65
N MET A 33 -8.71 -7.95 5.55
CA MET A 33 -9.37 -7.49 4.32
C MET A 33 -8.42 -7.47 3.11
N ALA A 34 -7.13 -7.20 3.35
CA ALA A 34 -6.11 -7.25 2.31
C ALA A 34 -5.72 -8.69 1.92
N GLU A 35 -5.63 -9.60 2.88
CA GLU A 35 -5.42 -11.04 2.63
C GLU A 35 -6.55 -11.65 1.80
N GLU A 36 -7.79 -11.20 2.02
CA GLU A 36 -8.96 -11.59 1.24
C GLU A 36 -9.01 -10.94 -0.16
N GLY A 37 -8.11 -9.99 -0.44
CA GLY A 37 -8.03 -9.28 -1.72
C GLY A 37 -9.12 -8.22 -1.93
N VAL A 38 -9.81 -7.79 -0.86
CA VAL A 38 -10.84 -6.74 -0.93
C VAL A 38 -10.20 -5.42 -1.34
N VAL A 39 -9.05 -5.11 -0.73
CA VAL A 39 -8.25 -3.90 -0.93
C VAL A 39 -6.77 -4.25 -0.87
N GLN A 40 -5.92 -3.35 -1.34
CA GLN A 40 -4.48 -3.38 -1.01
C GLN A 40 -4.22 -2.50 0.21
N LEU A 41 -3.38 -2.98 1.12
CA LEU A 41 -2.98 -2.24 2.32
C LEU A 41 -1.53 -1.78 2.19
N PHE A 42 -1.30 -0.50 2.44
CA PHE A 42 0.03 0.12 2.45
C PHE A 42 0.29 0.78 3.79
N SER A 43 1.38 0.39 4.44
CA SER A 43 1.83 0.91 5.73
C SER A 43 2.99 1.89 5.53
N PRO A 44 2.79 3.21 5.69
CA PRO A 44 3.86 4.20 5.56
C PRO A 44 5.03 3.97 6.53
N GLU A 45 6.27 4.16 6.07
CA GLU A 45 7.47 4.00 6.92
C GLU A 45 7.73 5.18 7.87
N ASP A 46 7.07 6.31 7.64
CA ASP A 46 7.09 7.48 8.50
C ASP A 46 6.17 7.33 9.73
N GLY A 47 5.40 6.24 9.83
CA GLY A 47 4.46 5.98 10.91
C GLY A 47 3.09 6.65 10.73
N SER A 48 2.85 7.29 9.58
CA SER A 48 1.53 7.82 9.22
C SER A 48 0.46 6.71 9.18
N PRO A 49 -0.84 7.06 9.32
CA PRO A 49 -1.92 6.09 9.20
C PRO A 49 -1.89 5.34 7.87
N ALA A 50 -2.32 4.08 7.90
CA ALA A 50 -2.34 3.20 6.74
C ALA A 50 -3.15 3.79 5.56
N ILE A 51 -2.71 3.46 4.37
CA ILE A 51 -3.34 3.83 3.11
C ILE A 51 -3.93 2.57 2.49
N VAL A 52 -5.17 2.65 2.04
CA VAL A 52 -5.81 1.60 1.26
C VAL A 52 -5.78 1.97 -0.22
N GLY A 53 -5.45 0.98 -1.05
CA GLY A 53 -5.49 1.08 -2.49
C GLY A 53 -6.59 0.21 -3.08
N VAL A 54 -7.34 0.75 -4.02
CA VAL A 54 -8.39 0.03 -4.75
C VAL A 54 -8.34 0.36 -6.24
N VAL A 55 -8.88 -0.52 -7.07
CA VAL A 55 -9.03 -0.29 -8.51
C VAL A 55 -10.34 0.47 -8.80
N GLY A 56 -11.39 0.24 -7.99
CA GLY A 56 -12.69 0.91 -8.13
C GLY A 56 -13.21 1.46 -6.81
N ALA A 57 -13.91 2.60 -6.86
CA ALA A 57 -14.40 3.31 -5.67
C ALA A 57 -15.36 2.47 -4.80
N LEU A 58 -16.18 1.60 -5.41
CA LEU A 58 -17.10 0.72 -4.69
C LEU A 58 -16.39 -0.20 -3.68
N GLN A 59 -15.13 -0.55 -3.92
CA GLN A 59 -14.36 -1.37 -2.98
C GLN A 59 -14.15 -0.65 -1.63
N LEU A 60 -14.10 0.69 -1.63
CA LEU A 60 -14.03 1.48 -0.38
C LEU A 60 -15.34 1.39 0.40
N ASP A 61 -16.48 1.47 -0.29
CA ASP A 61 -17.79 1.36 0.34
C ASP A 61 -17.98 -0.04 0.96
N VAL A 62 -17.60 -1.08 0.21
CA VAL A 62 -17.59 -2.47 0.70
C VAL A 62 -16.68 -2.61 1.91
N LEU A 63 -15.46 -2.07 1.85
CA LEU A 63 -14.52 -2.12 2.97
C LEU A 63 -15.09 -1.42 4.22
N LYS A 64 -15.68 -0.23 4.07
CA LYS A 64 -16.28 0.53 5.17
C LYS A 64 -17.40 -0.27 5.84
N GLU A 65 -18.30 -0.84 5.05
CA GLU A 65 -19.44 -1.60 5.56
C GLU A 65 -18.98 -2.86 6.28
N ARG A 66 -18.04 -3.62 5.69
CA ARG A 66 -17.48 -4.82 6.32
C ARG A 66 -16.76 -4.51 7.62
N LEU A 67 -15.91 -3.49 7.66
CA LEU A 67 -15.24 -3.07 8.91
C LEU A 67 -16.25 -2.70 10.00
N ASN A 68 -17.36 -2.07 9.64
CA ASN A 68 -18.42 -1.72 10.57
C ASN A 68 -19.16 -2.97 11.07
N ILE A 69 -19.63 -3.85 10.18
CA ILE A 69 -20.42 -5.04 10.54
C ILE A 69 -19.56 -6.09 11.25
N GLU A 70 -18.43 -6.47 10.68
CA GLU A 70 -17.63 -7.62 11.14
C GLU A 70 -16.75 -7.26 12.34
N TYR A 71 -16.32 -6.00 12.45
CA TYR A 71 -15.36 -5.58 13.47
C TYR A 71 -15.85 -4.44 14.38
N THR A 72 -17.04 -3.88 14.15
CA THR A 72 -17.54 -2.72 14.91
C THR A 72 -16.55 -1.54 14.85
N LEU A 73 -15.95 -1.36 13.67
CA LEU A 73 -14.98 -0.32 13.35
C LEU A 73 -15.62 0.67 12.36
N PRO A 74 -16.32 1.70 12.85
CA PRO A 74 -16.75 2.79 11.99
C PRO A 74 -15.52 3.57 11.55
N VAL A 75 -15.17 3.45 10.28
CA VAL A 75 -14.06 4.17 9.64
C VAL A 75 -14.56 5.09 8.54
N ASP A 76 -13.76 6.09 8.24
CA ASP A 76 -13.91 6.95 7.08
C ASP A 76 -12.63 6.95 6.25
N PHE A 77 -12.74 7.48 5.03
CA PHE A 77 -11.63 7.58 4.09
C PHE A 77 -11.38 9.03 3.70
N GLU A 78 -10.13 9.44 3.77
CA GLU A 78 -9.69 10.77 3.32
C GLU A 78 -8.85 10.63 2.05
N MET A 79 -8.82 11.70 1.25
CA MET A 79 -7.91 11.76 0.11
C MET A 79 -6.47 11.56 0.58
N SER A 80 -5.78 10.63 -0.06
CA SER A 80 -4.34 10.51 0.10
C SER A 80 -3.67 11.70 -0.60
N ARG A 81 -2.53 12.16 -0.06
CA ARG A 81 -1.65 13.09 -0.77
C ARG A 81 -0.98 12.45 -2.01
N PHE A 82 -1.10 11.13 -2.13
CA PHE A 82 -0.54 10.33 -3.20
C PHE A 82 -1.63 9.90 -4.18
N SER A 83 -1.31 9.92 -5.47
CA SER A 83 -2.19 9.41 -6.53
C SER A 83 -1.58 8.27 -7.32
N VAL A 84 -0.28 8.00 -7.14
CA VAL A 84 0.44 6.95 -7.88
C VAL A 84 1.17 6.04 -6.90
N CYS A 85 1.06 4.74 -7.14
CA CYS A 85 1.69 3.69 -6.35
C CYS A 85 2.52 2.79 -7.28
N ARG A 86 3.78 2.55 -6.94
CA ARG A 86 4.65 1.62 -7.68
C ARG A 86 5.48 0.79 -6.73
N TRP A 87 5.58 -0.51 -6.97
CA TRP A 87 6.58 -1.33 -6.30
C TRP A 87 7.96 -0.96 -6.79
N ILE A 88 8.93 -0.91 -5.87
CA ILE A 88 10.31 -0.57 -6.20
C ILE A 88 11.23 -1.79 -6.05
N SER A 89 12.14 -1.95 -7.00
CA SER A 89 13.16 -3.00 -6.98
C SER A 89 14.42 -2.52 -7.69
N ALA A 90 15.55 -3.18 -7.43
CA ALA A 90 16.78 -3.00 -8.18
C ALA A 90 17.56 -4.31 -8.17
N ASP A 91 18.59 -4.40 -9.02
CA ASP A 91 19.51 -5.55 -9.01
C ASP A 91 20.39 -5.53 -7.76
N ASP A 92 20.78 -4.34 -7.30
CA ASP A 92 21.47 -4.14 -6.02
C ASP A 92 20.47 -3.69 -4.92
N LYS A 93 20.40 -4.48 -3.85
CA LYS A 93 19.56 -4.16 -2.68
C LYS A 93 20.02 -2.89 -1.97
N ALA A 94 21.30 -2.54 -2.03
CA ALA A 94 21.80 -1.30 -1.44
C ALA A 94 21.20 -0.06 -2.13
N GLU A 95 20.96 -0.11 -3.44
CA GLU A 95 20.31 0.99 -4.16
C GLU A 95 18.86 1.18 -3.71
N VAL A 96 18.11 0.09 -3.52
CA VAL A 96 16.75 0.17 -2.96
C VAL A 96 16.77 0.79 -1.57
N GLN A 97 17.70 0.36 -0.71
CA GLN A 97 17.80 0.89 0.64
C GLN A 97 18.14 2.39 0.65
N ARG A 98 19.08 2.82 -0.21
CA ARG A 98 19.41 4.24 -0.39
C ARG A 98 18.21 5.06 -0.87
N PHE A 99 17.44 4.53 -1.81
CA PHE A 99 16.22 5.18 -2.30
C PHE A 99 15.17 5.33 -1.19
N ILE A 100 14.99 4.29 -0.37
CA ILE A 100 14.05 4.30 0.75
C ILE A 100 14.44 5.36 1.78
N GLU A 101 15.72 5.41 2.14
CA GLU A 101 16.24 6.38 3.12
C GLU A 101 16.07 7.83 2.63
N SER A 102 16.25 8.10 1.34
CA SER A 102 16.06 9.44 0.78
C SER A 102 14.60 9.86 0.61
N HIS A 103 13.66 8.91 0.57
CA HIS A 103 12.23 9.17 0.31
C HIS A 103 11.31 8.67 1.41
N ARG A 104 11.78 8.53 2.66
CA ARG A 104 11.05 7.84 3.74
C ARG A 104 9.59 8.27 3.91
N GLY A 105 9.26 9.55 3.71
CA GLY A 105 7.87 10.04 3.81
C GLY A 105 6.94 9.52 2.70
N ASP A 106 7.51 9.08 1.59
CA ASP A 106 6.81 8.65 0.38
C ASP A 106 6.98 7.12 0.15
N ILE A 107 7.54 6.41 1.13
CA ILE A 107 7.68 4.96 1.12
C ILE A 107 6.63 4.32 2.03
N ALA A 108 6.01 3.27 1.53
CA ALA A 108 5.17 2.37 2.30
C ALA A 108 5.58 0.91 2.07
N ARG A 109 5.06 0.03 2.94
CA ARG A 109 5.16 -1.43 2.82
C ARG A 109 3.80 -2.00 2.48
N ASP A 110 3.75 -2.89 1.50
CA ASP A 110 2.54 -3.66 1.23
C ASP A 110 2.37 -4.82 2.22
N LEU A 111 1.35 -5.66 1.99
CA LEU A 111 1.04 -6.82 2.83
C LEU A 111 2.20 -7.83 2.94
N ASP A 112 3.02 -7.97 1.90
CA ASP A 112 4.16 -8.92 1.89
C ASP A 112 5.45 -8.28 2.43
N ASN A 113 5.35 -7.05 2.93
CA ASN A 113 6.44 -6.18 3.38
C ASN A 113 7.37 -5.72 2.25
N ASP A 114 6.90 -5.74 1.00
CA ASP A 114 7.66 -5.22 -0.14
C ASP A 114 7.56 -3.69 -0.21
N PRO A 115 8.66 -3.01 -0.58
CA PRO A 115 8.70 -1.56 -0.62
C PRO A 115 7.89 -1.00 -1.80
N VAL A 116 7.12 0.02 -1.49
CA VAL A 116 6.25 0.72 -2.43
C VAL A 116 6.56 2.21 -2.36
N PHE A 117 6.80 2.81 -3.51
CA PHE A 117 6.89 4.25 -3.65
C PHE A 117 5.51 4.84 -3.97
N LEU A 118 5.11 5.82 -3.16
CA LEU A 118 3.86 6.55 -3.28
C LEU A 118 4.18 7.97 -3.78
N ALA A 119 3.84 8.26 -5.02
CA ALA A 119 4.08 9.57 -5.62
C ALA A 119 2.80 10.43 -5.58
N GLN A 120 2.99 11.75 -5.42
CA GLN A 120 1.88 12.73 -5.42
C GLN A 120 1.14 12.73 -6.76
N HIS A 121 1.87 12.58 -7.87
CA HIS A 121 1.34 12.50 -9.22
C HIS A 121 2.36 11.84 -10.18
N ALA A 122 1.92 11.50 -11.39
CA ALA A 122 2.74 10.81 -12.39
C ALA A 122 4.04 11.56 -12.73
N PHE A 123 4.01 12.90 -12.75
CA PHE A 123 5.22 13.68 -13.00
C PHE A 123 6.31 13.46 -11.93
N SER A 124 5.96 13.36 -10.64
CA SER A 124 6.95 13.10 -9.58
C SER A 124 7.55 11.70 -9.70
N LEU A 125 6.75 10.71 -10.10
CA LEU A 125 7.25 9.37 -10.40
C LEU A 125 8.30 9.41 -11.51
N ASN A 126 7.99 10.08 -12.62
CA ASN A 126 8.90 10.16 -13.76
C ASN A 126 10.20 10.90 -13.39
N TYR A 127 10.10 11.98 -12.63
CA TYR A 127 11.24 12.72 -12.12
C TYR A 127 12.19 11.83 -11.30
N GLU A 128 11.65 11.04 -10.36
CA GLU A 128 12.46 10.11 -9.58
C GLU A 128 13.03 8.98 -10.45
N ALA A 129 12.27 8.46 -11.41
CA ALA A 129 12.74 7.41 -12.32
C ALA A 129 13.92 7.86 -13.21
N GLU A 130 13.96 9.12 -13.62
CA GLU A 130 15.09 9.68 -14.39
C GLU A 130 16.36 9.81 -13.54
N ARG A 131 16.21 10.16 -12.26
CA ARG A 131 17.31 10.35 -11.31
C ARG A 131 17.85 9.03 -10.76
N TRP A 132 16.96 8.07 -10.50
CA TRP A 132 17.26 6.78 -9.89
C TRP A 132 17.17 5.65 -10.89
N LYS A 133 18.05 5.68 -11.91
CA LYS A 133 18.05 4.71 -13.01
C LYS A 133 18.27 3.25 -12.59
N ALA A 134 18.85 3.02 -11.41
CA ALA A 134 19.01 1.68 -10.84
C ALA A 134 17.68 1.12 -10.27
N ILE A 135 16.73 1.99 -9.94
CA ILE A 135 15.44 1.63 -9.37
C ILE A 135 14.43 1.39 -10.49
N ARG A 136 13.82 0.21 -10.48
CA ARG A 136 12.67 -0.15 -11.29
C ARG A 136 11.39 0.13 -10.51
N PHE A 137 10.48 0.87 -11.14
CA PHE A 137 9.16 1.18 -10.63
C PHE A 137 8.12 0.38 -11.41
N THR A 138 7.46 -0.60 -10.80
CA THR A 138 6.50 -1.47 -11.49
C THR A 138 5.07 -1.22 -11.04
N ALA A 139 4.14 -1.28 -12.00
CA ALA A 139 2.71 -1.20 -11.75
C ALA A 139 2.07 -2.58 -11.51
N VAL A 140 2.84 -3.65 -11.67
CA VAL A 140 2.41 -5.03 -11.45
C VAL A 140 3.44 -5.69 -10.57
N LYS A 141 2.95 -6.38 -9.55
CA LYS A 141 3.72 -7.27 -8.70
C LYS A 141 3.19 -8.68 -8.89
N ASP A 142 4.05 -9.55 -9.39
CA ASP A 142 3.72 -10.97 -9.50
C ASP A 142 3.53 -11.55 -8.10
N TYR A 143 2.49 -12.36 -7.95
CA TYR A 143 2.29 -13.13 -6.72
C TYR A 143 3.37 -14.20 -6.64
N GLN A 144 4.46 -13.89 -5.95
CA GLN A 144 5.37 -14.93 -5.50
C GLN A 144 4.63 -15.66 -4.37
N VAL A 145 4.25 -16.90 -4.62
CA VAL A 145 3.96 -17.82 -3.52
C VAL A 145 5.26 -17.84 -2.73
N ARG A 146 5.34 -17.07 -1.65
CA ARG A 146 6.33 -17.36 -0.61
C ARG A 146 5.95 -18.75 -0.17
N ASP A 147 6.76 -19.73 -0.55
CA ASP A 147 6.76 -21.01 0.16
C ASP A 147 6.75 -20.61 1.63
N LYS A 148 5.74 -21.06 2.37
CA LYS A 148 5.76 -21.02 3.82
C LYS A 148 6.95 -21.88 4.24
N ALA A 149 8.14 -21.29 4.19
CA ALA A 149 9.40 -21.96 4.44
C ALA A 149 9.71 -21.79 5.92
N ALA A 150 9.40 -22.88 6.63
CA ALA A 150 9.90 -23.36 7.93
C ALA A 150 9.56 -22.53 9.18
#